data_AF-A3SMP0-F1
#
_entry.id   AF-A3SMP0-F1
#
_cell.length_a   1.000
_cell.length_b   1.000
_cell.length_c   1.000
_cell.angle_alpha   90.00
_cell.angle_beta   90.00
_cell.angle_gamma   90.00
#
_symmetry.space_group_name_H-M   'P 1'
#
loop_
_entity.id
_entity.type
_entity.pdbx_description
1 polymer ?
#
loop_
_entity_poly.entity_id
_entity_poly.type
_entity_poly.pdbx_seq_one_letter_code
_entity_poly.pdbx_strand_id
1 'polypeptide(L)'
;MSKQSPTFELVTDDEIDPRSCRALWCAVLQELFRLAVAPRASDHATETAAARRWFGSKDFFMVCSLAGVDGTWVLWGVRRHLEEQGVA
;
A
#
# COMPACT_ATOMS: atom_id res chain seq x y z
N MET A 1 32.14 17.77 -29.75
CA MET A 1 30.90 17.77 -28.96
C MET A 1 30.88 16.49 -28.13
N SER A 2 31.42 16.53 -26.91
CA SER A 2 31.43 15.36 -26.02
C SER A 2 30.03 15.17 -25.45
N LYS A 3 29.42 14.02 -25.75
CA LYS A 3 28.14 13.62 -25.18
C LYS A 3 28.38 13.28 -23.71
N GLN A 4 27.86 14.11 -22.80
CA GLN A 4 27.75 13.73 -21.38
C GLN A 4 26.88 12.48 -21.31
N SER A 5 27.47 11.37 -20.89
CA SER A 5 26.71 10.18 -20.51
C SER A 5 26.07 10.47 -19.15
N PRO A 6 24.79 10.17 -18.93
CA PRO A 6 24.17 10.37 -17.63
C PRO A 6 24.81 9.39 -16.64
N THR A 7 25.54 9.93 -15.68
CA THR A 7 25.97 9.16 -14.51
C THR A 7 24.71 8.88 -13.70
N PHE A 8 24.20 7.66 -13.77
CA PHE A 8 23.24 7.18 -12.77
C PHE A 8 24.02 7.04 -11.47
N GLU A 9 23.92 8.04 -10.60
CA GLU A 9 24.36 7.89 -9.21
C GLU A 9 23.55 6.75 -8.59
N LEU A 10 24.25 5.70 -8.18
CA LEU A 10 23.67 4.59 -7.44
C LEU A 10 23.31 5.14 -6.06
N VAL A 11 22.01 5.21 -5.75
CA VAL A 11 21.55 5.50 -4.40
C VAL A 11 22.15 4.45 -3.47
N THR A 12 22.94 4.91 -2.50
CA THR A 12 23.54 4.02 -1.50
C THR A 12 22.55 3.80 -0.37
N ASP A 13 22.59 2.63 0.29
CA ASP A 13 21.68 2.32 1.41
C ASP A 13 21.77 3.36 2.55
N ASP A 14 22.91 4.06 2.67
CA ASP A 14 23.14 5.13 3.64
C ASP A 14 22.30 6.40 3.37
N GLU A 15 21.81 6.58 2.14
CA GLU A 15 20.96 7.71 1.73
C GLU A 15 19.47 7.41 1.93
N ILE A 16 19.10 6.16 2.20
CA ILE A 16 17.72 5.72 2.38
C ILE A 16 17.33 5.86 3.85
N ASP A 17 16.51 6.85 4.19
CA ASP A 17 15.93 6.95 5.54
C ASP A 17 14.89 5.84 5.78
N PRO A 18 15.16 4.86 6.68
CA PRO A 18 14.22 3.76 6.93
C PRO A 18 12.88 4.22 7.51
N ARG A 19 12.88 5.37 8.21
CA ARG A 19 11.64 5.93 8.78
C ARG A 19 10.73 6.44 7.67
N SER A 20 11.29 7.16 6.70
CA SER A 20 10.57 7.62 5.51
C SER A 20 10.04 6.45 4.67
N CYS A 21 10.81 5.38 4.49
CA CYS A 21 10.33 4.18 3.81
C CYS A 21 9.14 3.54 4.53
N ARG A 22 9.24 3.37 5.85
CA ARG A 22 8.12 2.84 6.65
C ARG A 22 6.90 3.76 6.56
N ALA A 23 7.10 5.08 6.64
CA ALA A 23 6.01 6.06 6.55
C ALA A 23 5.28 5.97 5.21
N LEU A 24 6.01 5.77 4.11
CA LEU A 24 5.42 5.53 2.79
C LEU A 24 4.54 4.27 2.80
N TRP A 25 5.03 3.15 3.32
CA TRP A 25 4.25 1.90 3.35
C TRP A 25 3.03 1.98 4.27
N CYS A 26 3.13 2.71 5.38
CA CYS A 26 1.97 3.05 6.21
C CYS A 26 0.94 3.87 5.43
N ALA A 27 1.37 4.86 4.66
CA ALA A 27 0.47 5.69 3.84
C ALA A 27 -0.23 4.86 2.75
N VAL A 28 0.51 3.95 2.09
CA VAL A 28 -0.05 3.02 1.11
C VAL A 28 -1.13 2.13 1.73
N LEU A 29 -0.87 1.56 2.91
CA LEU A 29 -1.87 0.74 3.62
C LEU A 29 -3.12 1.54 4.00
N GLN A 30 -2.94 2.76 4.50
CA GLN A 30 -4.05 3.62 4.88
C GLN A 30 -4.93 3.97 3.67
N GLU A 31 -4.32 4.30 2.53
CA GLU A 31 -5.07 4.66 1.33
C GLU A 31 -5.81 3.46 0.74
N LEU A 32 -5.16 2.28 0.67
CA LEU A 32 -5.81 1.06 0.19
C LEU A 32 -6.93 0.61 1.12
N PHE A 33 -6.76 0.76 2.44
CA PHE A 33 -7.81 0.51 3.42
C PHE A 33 -8.99 1.45 3.18
N ARG A 34 -8.75 2.76 3.10
CA ARG A 34 -9.78 3.77 2.84
C ARG A 34 -10.54 3.48 1.54
N LEU A 35 -9.84 3.19 0.44
CA LEU A 35 -10.47 2.85 -0.84
C LEU A 35 -11.33 1.59 -0.73
N ALA A 36 -10.88 0.57 0.00
CA ALA A 36 -11.61 -0.69 0.10
C ALA A 36 -12.87 -0.58 0.98
N VAL A 37 -12.77 0.09 2.13
CA VAL A 37 -13.82 0.09 3.18
C VAL A 37 -14.62 1.39 3.26
N ALA A 38 -14.09 2.52 2.80
CA ALA A 38 -14.75 3.83 2.86
C ALA A 38 -14.53 4.61 1.55
N PRO A 39 -14.95 4.05 0.40
CA PRO A 39 -14.84 4.76 -0.88
C PRO A 39 -15.70 6.03 -0.86
N ARG A 40 -15.14 7.09 -1.42
CA ARG A 40 -15.79 8.39 -1.62
C ARG A 40 -16.50 8.39 -2.97
N ALA A 41 -17.46 9.30 -3.14
CA ALA A 41 -18.17 9.47 -4.42
C ALA A 41 -17.25 9.81 -5.60
N SER A 42 -16.07 10.39 -5.33
CA SER A 42 -15.05 10.71 -6.34
C SER A 42 -14.13 9.54 -6.70
N ASP A 43 -14.12 8.45 -5.93
CA ASP A 43 -13.23 7.32 -6.20
C ASP A 43 -13.80 6.47 -7.34
N HIS A 44 -12.94 5.95 -8.20
CA HIS A 44 -13.40 5.08 -9.28
C HIS A 44 -13.76 3.68 -8.74
N ALA A 45 -14.88 3.14 -9.20
CA ALA A 45 -15.35 1.81 -8.80
C ALA A 45 -14.32 0.69 -9.11
N THR A 46 -13.56 0.85 -10.20
CA THR A 46 -12.48 -0.06 -10.59
C THR A 46 -11.32 -0.05 -9.60
N GLU A 47 -10.97 1.11 -9.06
CA GLU A 47 -9.92 1.28 -8.05
C GLU A 47 -10.36 0.69 -6.70
N THR A 48 -11.62 0.93 -6.31
CA THR A 48 -12.23 0.31 -5.11
C THR A 48 -12.18 -1.22 -5.21
N ALA A 49 -12.59 -1.78 -6.35
CA ALA A 49 -12.55 -3.23 -6.58
C ALA A 49 -11.12 -3.78 -6.64
N ALA A 50 -10.15 -3.00 -7.16
CA ALA A 50 -8.74 -3.38 -7.13
C ALA A 50 -8.19 -3.39 -5.69
N ALA A 51 -8.49 -2.36 -4.88
CA ALA A 51 -8.09 -2.27 -3.49
C ALA A 51 -8.65 -3.44 -2.65
N ARG A 52 -9.92 -3.79 -2.83
CA ARG A 52 -10.54 -4.95 -2.15
C ARG A 52 -9.84 -6.27 -2.50
N ARG A 53 -9.54 -6.49 -3.79
CA ARG A 53 -8.82 -7.70 -4.25
C ARG A 53 -7.37 -7.74 -3.74
N TRP A 54 -6.73 -6.58 -3.61
CA TRP A 54 -5.35 -6.48 -3.17
C TRP A 54 -5.12 -7.08 -1.77
N PHE A 55 -6.08 -6.96 -0.84
CA PHE A 55 -6.00 -7.58 0.49
C PHE A 55 -5.98 -9.11 0.45
N GLY A 56 -6.39 -9.75 -0.64
CA GLY A 56 -6.26 -11.19 -0.86
C GLY A 56 -4.99 -11.60 -1.62
N SER A 57 -4.13 -10.65 -1.99
CA SER A 57 -2.93 -10.91 -2.79
C SER A 57 -1.72 -11.32 -1.93
N LYS A 58 -0.72 -11.94 -2.57
CA LYS A 58 0.57 -12.27 -1.93
C LYS A 58 1.34 -11.04 -1.45
N ASP A 59 1.14 -9.89 -2.10
CA ASP A 59 1.93 -8.68 -1.85
C ASP A 59 1.45 -7.95 -0.58
N PHE A 60 0.23 -8.24 -0.11
CA PHE A 60 -0.34 -7.62 1.09
C PHE A 60 0.50 -7.86 2.35
N PHE A 61 0.90 -9.10 2.63
CA PHE A 61 1.68 -9.42 3.82
C PHE A 61 3.10 -8.84 3.76
N MET A 62 3.67 -8.74 2.55
CA MET A 62 4.95 -8.08 2.33
C MET A 62 4.86 -6.59 2.69
N VAL A 63 3.83 -5.89 2.20
CA VAL A 63 3.62 -4.47 2.52
C VAL A 63 3.34 -4.27 4.03
N CYS A 64 2.59 -5.16 4.68
CA CYS A 64 2.42 -5.09 6.14
C CYS A 64 3.75 -5.21 6.89
N SER A 65 4.63 -6.11 6.42
CA SER A 65 5.97 -6.28 6.99
C SER A 65 6.82 -5.02 6.81
N LEU A 66 6.79 -4.40 5.62
CA LEU A 66 7.50 -3.15 5.33
C LEU A 66 6.96 -1.94 6.12
N ALA A 67 5.67 -1.91 6.40
CA ALA A 67 5.05 -0.92 7.28
C ALA A 67 5.28 -1.20 8.77
N GLY A 68 5.80 -2.39 9.13
CA GLY A 68 5.98 -2.82 10.50
C GLY A 68 4.66 -2.99 11.25
N VAL A 69 3.66 -3.63 10.61
CA VAL A 69 2.35 -3.94 11.20
C VAL A 69 2.00 -5.42 11.01
N ASP A 70 1.13 -5.95 11.87
CA ASP A 70 0.64 -7.33 11.74
C ASP A 70 -0.40 -7.44 10.62
N GLY A 71 -0.01 -8.10 9.52
CA GLY A 71 -0.89 -8.30 8.37
C GLY A 71 -2.11 -9.18 8.67
N THR A 72 -2.02 -10.10 9.62
CA THR A 72 -3.18 -10.94 10.00
C THR A 72 -4.26 -10.11 10.69
N TRP A 73 -3.85 -9.21 11.58
CA TRP A 73 -4.73 -8.27 12.26
C TRP A 73 -5.38 -7.29 11.28
N VAL A 74 -4.59 -6.73 10.36
CA VAL A 74 -5.09 -5.81 9.32
C VAL A 74 -6.10 -6.52 8.41
N LEU A 75 -5.81 -7.75 7.96
CA LEU A 75 -6.71 -8.52 7.10
C LEU A 75 -8.02 -8.86 7.81
N TRP A 76 -7.96 -9.23 9.08
CA TRP A 76 -9.15 -9.45 9.90
C TRP A 76 -10.01 -8.19 9.97
N GLY A 77 -9.41 -7.03 10.24
CA GLY A 77 -10.10 -5.75 10.31
C GLY A 77 -10.78 -5.36 9.00
N VAL A 78 -10.11 -5.54 7.86
CA VAL A 78 -10.67 -5.27 6.53
C VAL A 78 -11.86 -6.18 6.24
N ARG A 79 -11.71 -7.50 6.43
CA ARG A 79 -12.78 -8.48 6.17
C ARG A 79 -14.02 -8.17 6.98
N ARG A 80 -13.85 -7.89 8.28
CA ARG A 80 -14.93 -7.50 9.16
C ARG A 80 -15.70 -6.28 8.64
N HIS A 81 -15.01 -5.21 8.22
CA HIS A 81 -15.68 -4.03 7.67
C HIS A 81 -16.42 -4.33 6.37
N LEU A 82 -15.86 -5.17 5.49
CA LEU A 82 -16.51 -5.54 4.24
C LEU A 82 -17.74 -6.43 4.46
N GLU A 83 -17.69 -7.34 5.44
CA GLU A 83 -18.83 -8.16 5.88
C GLU A 83 -19.96 -7.29 6.45
N GLU A 84 -19.64 -6.32 7.32
CA GLU A 84 -20.61 -5.37 7.89
C GLU A 84 -21.30 -4.51 6.81
N GLN A 85 -20.66 -4.34 5.65
CA GLN A 85 -21.21 -3.61 4.49
C GLN A 85 -21.96 -4.51 3.48
N GLY A 86 -22.00 -5.83 3.70
CA GLY A 86 -22.60 -6.78 2.75
C GLY A 86 -21.84 -6.91 1.43
N VAL A 87 -20.52 -6.64 1.44
CA VAL A 87 -19.64 -6.70 0.27
C VAL A 87 -18.92 -8.05 0.17
N ALA A 88 -18.79 -8.78 1.29
CA ALA A 88 -18.06 -10.04 1.42
C ALA A 88 -18.94 -11.28 1.19
#